data_AF-A0A2D4MND0-F1
#
_entry.id   AF-A0A2D4MND0-F1
#
_cell.length_a   1.000
_cell.length_b   1.000
_cell.length_c   1.000
_cell.angle_alpha   90.00
_cell.angle_beta   90.00
_cell.angle_gamma   90.00
#
_symmetry.space_group_name_H-M   'P 1'
#
loop_
_entity.id
_entity.type
_entity.pdbx_description
1 polymer ?
#
loop_
_entity_poly.entity_id
_entity_poly.type
_entity_poly.pdbx_seq_one_letter_code
_entity_poly.pdbx_strand_id
1 'polypeptide(L)'
;DGNHRLTLGLIWTIILRFQIQDISVETEDNKEKKSAKDALLLWCQMKTAGYPNVNVHNFTTSWRDGLAFNAIVHKHRPDLIDIDTLKKCNAHYNLQNAFNVAEKELGLTKLLDPEDVNVDQPDEKSIITYVATYYHYFSKMKALAVEGKRIGKVLDYAIEADKLIEKYETLASDLLQWIEQTILTLNDRKLANCLSGVQNQLQAFNTYRTVEKPAKFTEKGNLEVLLFTIQSKMRANNQKVYTPREGRLISDINKGWERLEKAEHERELALRNELIRQEKLEQLTARFDRKAAMRETWLSENQRLVSQDNFGSDISAVEAAVRKHEAIETDIVAYNERVTAVNAVANELEAEGYHDIKRVLARKNNVVRLWDYLRELVAARRERLLLHFELQKILQDLTYLMDWLEEMKGRLQSQDFGKHLHGVDDLLQIHALVEADIAVQAERVKAISDAAQHFATPGEGADP
;
A
#
# COMPACT_ATOMS: atom_id res chain seq x y z
N ASP A 1 -17.26 100.13 9.95
CA ASP A 1 -16.11 101.04 9.69
C ASP A 1 -15.11 100.55 8.64
N GLY A 2 -15.04 99.25 8.31
CA GLY A 2 -14.26 98.79 7.15
C GLY A 2 -12.76 99.09 7.22
N ASN A 3 -12.18 99.16 8.43
CA ASN A 3 -10.77 99.48 8.61
C ASN A 3 -9.89 98.34 8.05
N HIS A 4 -9.34 98.55 6.85
CA HIS A 4 -8.52 97.59 6.12
C HIS A 4 -7.36 97.01 6.96
N ARG A 5 -6.75 97.79 7.85
CA ARG A 5 -5.64 97.32 8.70
C ARG A 5 -6.11 96.33 9.76
N LEU A 6 -7.27 96.57 10.36
CA LEU A 6 -7.87 95.64 11.33
C LEU A 6 -8.41 94.38 10.65
N THR A 7 -9.01 94.51 9.46
CA THR A 7 -9.46 93.37 8.67
C THR A 7 -8.30 92.47 8.24
N LEU A 8 -7.20 93.03 7.72
CA LEU A 8 -5.99 92.27 7.39
C LEU A 8 -5.32 91.67 8.64
N GLY A 9 -5.37 92.39 9.76
CA GLY A 9 -4.93 91.87 11.06
C GLY A 9 -5.70 90.63 11.50
N LEU A 10 -7.03 90.62 11.33
CA LEU A 10 -7.90 89.48 11.65
C LEU A 10 -7.68 88.30 10.68
N ILE A 11 -7.55 88.55 9.38
CA ILE A 11 -7.26 87.49 8.41
C ILE A 11 -5.90 86.84 8.73
N TRP A 12 -4.90 87.64 9.07
CA TRP A 12 -3.59 87.13 9.48
C TRP A 12 -3.67 86.26 10.74
N THR A 13 -4.47 86.62 11.75
CA THR A 13 -4.60 85.75 12.95
C THR A 13 -5.27 84.43 12.63
N ILE A 14 -6.21 84.39 11.68
CA ILE A 14 -6.83 83.15 11.19
C ILE A 14 -5.79 82.28 10.46
N ILE A 15 -5.04 82.84 9.50
CA ILE A 15 -3.97 82.11 8.78
C ILE A 15 -2.92 81.61 9.77
N LEU A 16 -2.49 82.47 10.69
CA LEU A 16 -1.53 82.12 11.72
C LEU A 16 -2.05 80.94 12.56
N ARG A 17 -3.31 80.97 12.99
CA ARG A 17 -3.91 79.93 13.83
C ARG A 17 -4.10 78.60 13.11
N PHE A 18 -4.61 78.61 11.88
CA PHE A 18 -5.06 77.39 11.18
C PHE A 18 -4.07 76.84 10.15
N GLN A 19 -3.19 77.68 9.61
CA GLN A 19 -2.19 77.25 8.64
C GLN A 19 -0.78 77.25 9.22
N ILE A 20 -0.43 78.14 10.13
CA ILE A 20 0.98 78.25 10.53
C ILE A 20 1.23 77.60 11.89
N GLN A 21 0.34 77.76 12.88
CA GLN A 21 0.58 77.36 14.26
C GLN A 21 0.79 75.86 14.47
N ASP A 22 0.21 75.02 13.60
CA ASP A 22 0.33 73.56 13.66
C ASP A 22 1.58 73.02 12.93
N ILE A 23 2.38 73.90 12.30
CA ILE A 23 3.62 73.53 11.64
C ILE A 23 4.66 73.15 12.68
N SER A 24 5.10 71.89 12.62
CA SER A 24 6.20 71.37 13.42
C SER A 24 7.25 70.71 12.55
N VAL A 25 8.51 70.80 12.96
CA VAL A 25 9.65 70.17 12.30
C VAL A 25 10.47 69.49 13.38
N GLU A 26 10.63 68.17 13.26
CA GLU A 26 11.45 67.39 14.19
C GLU A 26 12.94 67.56 13.85
N THR A 27 13.75 67.93 14.84
CA THR A 27 15.23 67.95 14.78
C THR A 27 15.82 66.99 15.80
N GLU A 28 16.98 66.39 15.49
CA GLU A 28 17.66 65.41 16.35
C GLU A 28 18.09 66.01 17.72
N ASP A 29 18.32 67.32 17.78
CA ASP A 29 18.67 68.04 19.00
C ASP A 29 17.51 68.91 19.54
N ASN A 30 17.13 68.65 20.79
CA ASN A 30 16.44 69.52 21.78
C ASN A 30 14.92 69.84 21.71
N LYS A 31 14.21 69.24 22.69
CA LYS A 31 13.32 69.73 23.78
C LYS A 31 12.65 71.13 23.80
N GLU A 32 12.87 72.07 22.90
CA GLU A 32 12.13 73.35 22.88
C GLU A 32 11.15 73.43 21.70
N LYS A 33 9.87 73.71 21.97
CA LYS A 33 8.90 74.04 20.93
C LYS A 33 9.27 75.39 20.31
N LYS A 34 9.99 75.37 19.18
CA LYS A 34 10.22 76.55 18.35
C LYS A 34 8.88 77.17 17.94
N SER A 35 8.82 78.50 17.77
CA SER A 35 7.64 79.17 17.23
C SER A 35 7.29 78.55 15.87
N ALA A 36 6.01 78.48 15.53
CA ALA A 36 5.60 77.82 14.29
C ALA A 36 6.15 78.52 13.02
N LYS A 37 6.42 79.83 13.12
CA LYS A 37 7.18 80.59 12.12
C LYS A 37 8.63 80.10 12.00
N ASP A 38 9.31 79.87 13.12
CA ASP A 38 10.69 79.39 13.15
C ASP A 38 10.78 77.94 12.66
N ALA A 39 9.76 77.12 12.96
CA ALA A 39 9.62 75.77 12.42
C ALA A 39 9.47 75.80 10.89
N LEU A 40 8.62 76.69 10.35
CA LEU A 40 8.50 76.86 8.90
C LEU A 40 9.81 77.36 8.27
N LEU A 41 10.51 78.29 8.92
CA LEU A 41 11.79 78.81 8.44
C LEU A 41 12.84 77.70 8.39
N LEU A 42 12.93 76.91 9.45
CA LEU A 42 13.81 75.76 9.54
C LEU A 42 13.48 74.72 8.47
N TRP A 43 12.19 74.43 8.22
CA TRP A 43 11.80 73.55 7.13
C TRP A 43 12.32 74.07 5.78
N CYS A 44 12.13 75.36 5.50
CA CYS A 44 12.63 75.96 4.25
C CYS A 44 14.14 75.78 4.14
N GLN A 45 14.89 76.13 5.19
CA GLN A 45 16.34 75.95 5.25
C GLN A 45 16.78 74.51 5.01
N MET A 46 16.13 73.53 5.66
CA MET A 46 16.42 72.11 5.46
C MET A 46 16.13 71.64 4.04
N LYS A 47 15.08 72.18 3.40
CA LYS A 47 14.70 71.79 2.03
C LYS A 47 15.55 72.46 0.97
N THR A 48 16.01 73.68 1.22
CA THR A 48 16.91 74.41 0.32
C THR A 48 18.39 74.19 0.60
N ALA A 49 18.75 73.46 1.66
CA ALA A 49 20.13 73.12 1.97
C ALA A 49 20.80 72.37 0.81
N GLY A 50 21.96 72.87 0.39
CA GLY A 50 22.73 72.31 -0.73
C GLY A 50 22.40 72.90 -2.11
N TYR A 51 21.40 73.77 -2.24
CA TYR A 51 21.14 74.50 -3.49
C TYR A 51 22.07 75.71 -3.62
N PRO A 52 22.84 75.84 -4.73
CA PRO A 52 23.73 76.98 -4.93
C PRO A 52 22.96 78.30 -4.95
N ASN A 53 23.52 79.32 -4.30
CA ASN A 53 22.94 80.67 -4.24
C ASN A 53 21.57 80.79 -3.54
N VAL A 54 21.08 79.75 -2.84
CA VAL A 54 19.82 79.79 -2.08
C VAL A 54 20.11 79.79 -0.59
N ASN A 55 19.91 80.95 0.06
CA ASN A 55 20.23 81.16 1.47
C ASN A 55 19.01 81.76 2.20
N VAL A 56 18.16 80.90 2.77
CA VAL A 56 16.91 81.32 3.44
C VAL A 56 17.15 81.66 4.92
N HIS A 57 17.07 82.94 5.27
CA HIS A 57 17.31 83.46 6.62
C HIS A 57 16.10 84.22 7.19
N ASN A 58 15.18 84.63 6.33
CA ASN A 58 13.97 85.37 6.69
C ASN A 58 12.83 85.04 5.71
N PHE A 59 11.64 85.59 5.94
CA PHE A 59 10.50 85.52 5.01
C PHE A 59 10.31 86.82 4.23
N THR A 60 11.39 87.55 3.93
CA THR A 60 11.35 88.77 3.13
C THR A 60 12.39 88.69 2.01
N THR A 61 13.57 89.24 2.22
CA THR A 61 14.62 89.39 1.20
C THR A 61 15.21 88.06 0.70
N SER A 62 15.17 87.00 1.51
CA SER A 62 15.63 85.66 1.13
C SER A 62 14.83 85.00 -0.01
N TRP A 63 13.64 85.51 -0.31
CA TRP A 63 12.73 84.93 -1.31
C TRP A 63 12.61 85.78 -2.59
N ARG A 64 13.20 86.99 -2.57
CA ARG A 64 13.06 88.02 -3.61
C ARG A 64 13.50 87.54 -5.00
N ASP A 65 14.57 86.74 -5.06
CA ASP A 65 15.11 86.25 -6.34
C ASP A 65 14.37 85.03 -6.89
N GLY A 66 13.34 84.54 -6.19
CA GLY A 66 12.53 83.39 -6.58
C GLY A 66 13.22 82.04 -6.52
N LEU A 67 14.53 81.97 -6.24
CA LEU A 67 15.27 80.70 -6.25
C LEU A 67 14.83 79.78 -5.10
N ALA A 68 14.50 80.35 -3.94
CA ALA A 68 14.01 79.59 -2.78
C ALA A 68 12.70 78.83 -3.07
N PHE A 69 11.75 79.45 -3.78
CA PHE A 69 10.49 78.78 -4.16
C PHE A 69 10.74 77.61 -5.12
N ASN A 70 11.57 77.83 -6.15
CA ASN A 70 11.93 76.78 -7.11
C ASN A 70 12.68 75.62 -6.44
N ALA A 71 13.62 75.93 -5.54
CA ALA A 71 14.39 74.93 -4.81
C ALA A 71 13.49 74.04 -3.92
N ILE A 72 12.47 74.60 -3.26
CA ILE A 72 11.53 73.83 -2.46
C ILE A 72 10.69 72.87 -3.31
N VAL A 73 10.22 73.34 -4.47
CA VAL A 73 9.49 72.49 -5.42
C VAL A 73 10.40 71.39 -5.94
N HIS A 74 11.58 71.73 -6.47
CA HIS A 74 12.55 70.78 -6.99
C HIS A 74 12.99 69.75 -5.94
N LYS A 75 13.15 70.14 -4.66
CA LYS A 75 13.53 69.21 -3.60
C LYS A 75 12.53 68.06 -3.39
N HIS A 76 11.24 68.33 -3.59
CA HIS A 76 10.18 67.33 -3.41
C HIS A 76 9.74 66.68 -4.72
N ARG A 77 9.83 67.41 -5.83
CA ARG A 77 9.46 67.01 -7.18
C ARG A 77 10.51 67.50 -8.17
N PRO A 78 11.66 66.81 -8.26
CA PRO A 78 12.75 67.20 -9.17
C PRO A 78 12.33 67.21 -10.64
N ASP A 79 11.32 66.39 -10.97
CA ASP A 79 10.74 66.26 -12.29
C ASP A 79 10.04 67.53 -12.82
N LEU A 80 9.70 68.48 -11.94
CA LEU A 80 8.91 69.67 -12.31
C LEU A 80 9.74 70.94 -12.55
N ILE A 81 11.00 70.97 -12.14
CA ILE A 81 11.82 72.20 -12.18
C ILE A 81 13.23 71.84 -12.66
N ASP A 82 13.66 72.45 -13.76
CA ASP A 82 15.06 72.41 -14.17
C ASP A 82 15.84 73.52 -13.46
N ILE A 83 16.47 73.18 -12.33
CA ILE A 83 17.13 74.14 -11.45
C ILE A 83 18.37 74.79 -12.09
N ASP A 84 19.04 74.10 -13.00
CA ASP A 84 20.30 74.56 -13.61
C ASP A 84 20.09 75.74 -14.56
N THR A 85 18.86 75.92 -15.04
CA THR A 85 18.47 77.04 -15.92
C THR A 85 18.21 78.34 -15.15
N LEU A 86 18.03 78.28 -13.83
CA LEU A 86 17.61 79.42 -13.02
C LEU A 86 18.83 80.23 -12.55
N LYS A 87 18.74 81.56 -12.71
CA LYS A 87 19.81 82.49 -12.32
C LYS A 87 19.25 83.58 -11.42
N LYS A 88 20.05 84.01 -10.42
CA LYS A 88 19.66 85.03 -9.43
C LYS A 88 19.26 86.37 -10.07
N CYS A 89 19.86 86.75 -11.18
CA CYS A 89 19.54 87.99 -11.90
C CYS A 89 18.14 87.99 -12.53
N ASN A 90 17.51 86.82 -12.72
CA ASN A 90 16.22 86.67 -13.38
C ASN A 90 15.07 86.48 -12.37
N ALA A 91 15.05 87.30 -11.32
CA ALA A 91 14.13 87.17 -10.19
C ALA A 91 12.65 87.02 -10.61
N HIS A 92 12.17 87.88 -11.50
CA HIS A 92 10.78 87.86 -11.97
C HIS A 92 10.43 86.55 -12.70
N TYR A 93 11.32 86.06 -13.58
CA TYR A 93 11.13 84.77 -14.25
C TYR A 93 11.12 83.61 -13.26
N ASN A 94 12.05 83.59 -12.30
CA ASN A 94 12.14 82.53 -11.30
C ASN A 94 10.85 82.45 -10.46
N LEU A 95 10.36 83.60 -9.98
CA LEU A 95 9.10 83.69 -9.23
C LEU A 95 7.92 83.21 -10.07
N GLN A 96 7.79 83.72 -11.30
CA GLN A 96 6.74 83.34 -12.23
C GLN A 96 6.77 81.84 -12.54
N ASN A 97 7.96 81.25 -12.72
CA ASN A 97 8.13 79.82 -12.94
C ASN A 97 7.63 79.00 -11.74
N ALA A 98 8.11 79.30 -10.53
CA ALA A 98 7.70 78.57 -9.33
C ALA A 98 6.19 78.67 -9.07
N PHE A 99 5.59 79.84 -9.29
CA PHE A 99 4.17 80.07 -9.06
C PHE A 99 3.31 79.36 -10.11
N ASN A 100 3.71 79.40 -11.37
CA ASN A 100 3.04 78.67 -12.45
C ASN A 100 3.10 77.16 -12.26
N VAL A 101 4.27 76.62 -11.92
CA VAL A 101 4.43 75.18 -11.67
C VAL A 101 3.61 74.76 -10.46
N ALA A 102 3.62 75.55 -9.38
CA ALA A 102 2.84 75.24 -8.20
C ALA A 102 1.32 75.24 -8.46
N GLU A 103 0.81 76.18 -9.26
CA GLU A 103 -0.61 76.20 -9.62
C GLU A 103 -0.99 75.05 -10.54
N LYS A 104 -0.25 74.86 -11.64
CA LYS A 104 -0.59 73.87 -12.67
C LYS A 104 -0.36 72.44 -12.22
N GLU A 105 0.76 72.17 -11.57
CA GLU A 105 1.20 70.80 -11.27
C GLU A 105 0.92 70.38 -9.82
N LEU A 106 0.83 71.34 -8.88
CA LEU A 106 0.58 71.07 -7.47
C LEU A 106 -0.81 71.54 -7.00
N GLY A 107 -1.56 72.27 -7.82
CA GLY A 107 -2.87 72.84 -7.46
C GLY A 107 -2.80 73.90 -6.36
N LEU A 108 -1.63 74.51 -6.15
CA LEU A 108 -1.44 75.58 -5.18
C LEU A 108 -1.86 76.91 -5.80
N THR A 109 -2.96 77.49 -5.31
CA THR A 109 -3.45 78.81 -5.73
C THR A 109 -2.34 79.85 -5.62
N LYS A 110 -2.08 80.61 -6.68
CA LYS A 110 -1.12 81.72 -6.62
C LYS A 110 -1.63 82.81 -5.69
N LEU A 111 -0.98 82.96 -4.54
CA LEU A 111 -1.32 84.00 -3.56
C LEU A 111 -0.44 85.25 -3.68
N LEU A 112 0.64 85.17 -4.46
CA LEU A 112 1.62 86.23 -4.65
C LEU A 112 1.83 86.46 -6.15
N ASP A 113 1.95 87.72 -6.53
CA ASP A 113 2.43 88.11 -7.85
C ASP A 113 3.96 88.30 -7.81
N PRO A 114 4.70 87.98 -8.89
CA PRO A 114 6.14 88.19 -8.93
C PRO A 114 6.57 89.64 -8.66
N GLU A 115 5.72 90.60 -9.00
CA GLU A 115 5.96 92.04 -8.80
C GLU A 115 5.90 92.42 -7.32
N ASP A 116 5.08 91.75 -6.51
CA ASP A 116 4.96 92.00 -5.06
C ASP A 116 6.10 91.39 -4.25
N VAL A 117 6.80 90.41 -4.82
CA VAL A 117 7.93 89.70 -4.18
C VAL A 117 9.28 90.25 -4.66
N ASN A 118 9.40 90.69 -5.92
CA ASN A 118 10.63 91.28 -6.46
C ASN A 118 10.76 92.78 -6.12
N VAL A 119 10.58 93.12 -4.85
CA VAL A 119 10.77 94.48 -4.30
C VAL A 119 11.86 94.49 -3.22
N ASP A 120 12.31 95.67 -2.81
CA ASP A 120 13.39 95.77 -1.81
C ASP A 120 13.00 95.24 -0.43
N GLN A 121 11.71 95.37 -0.06
CA GLN A 121 11.16 94.83 1.19
C GLN A 121 9.82 94.14 0.93
N PRO A 122 9.84 92.84 0.56
CA PRO A 122 8.62 92.07 0.38
C PRO A 122 7.86 91.92 1.71
N ASP A 123 6.53 91.85 1.66
CA ASP A 123 5.72 91.66 2.87
C ASP A 123 5.92 90.27 3.48
N GLU A 124 6.35 90.25 4.73
CA GLU A 124 6.72 89.02 5.43
C GLU A 124 5.52 88.07 5.58
N LYS A 125 4.35 88.62 5.90
CA LYS A 125 3.14 87.83 6.16
C LYS A 125 2.64 87.14 4.89
N SER A 126 2.74 87.84 3.77
CA SER A 126 2.35 87.35 2.44
C SER A 126 3.25 86.19 2.01
N ILE A 127 4.57 86.32 2.17
CA ILE A 127 5.51 85.21 1.90
C ILE A 127 5.27 84.04 2.84
N ILE A 128 5.13 84.26 4.15
CA ILE A 128 4.86 83.17 5.11
C ILE A 128 3.58 82.42 4.72
N THR A 129 2.52 83.14 4.38
CA THR A 129 1.22 82.54 4.02
C THR A 129 1.38 81.61 2.82
N TYR A 130 2.08 82.06 1.78
CA TYR A 130 2.24 81.26 0.57
C TYR A 130 3.23 80.10 0.77
N VAL A 131 4.34 80.32 1.48
CA VAL A 131 5.29 79.24 1.81
C VAL A 131 4.63 78.16 2.69
N ALA A 132 3.73 78.56 3.60
CA ALA A 132 2.96 77.62 4.40
C ALA A 132 2.07 76.70 3.54
N THR A 133 1.53 77.18 2.40
CA THR A 133 0.76 76.30 1.50
C THR A 133 1.63 75.21 0.86
N TYR A 134 2.88 75.52 0.48
CA TYR A 134 3.84 74.51 0.02
C TYR A 134 4.18 73.50 1.12
N TYR A 135 4.41 73.97 2.35
CA TYR A 135 4.68 73.08 3.48
C TYR A 135 3.55 72.08 3.67
N HIS A 136 2.29 72.54 3.74
CA HIS A 136 1.13 71.66 3.93
C HIS A 136 0.98 70.65 2.81
N TYR A 137 1.12 71.09 1.56
CA TYR A 137 1.03 70.20 0.41
C TYR A 137 2.07 69.08 0.48
N PHE A 138 3.35 69.41 0.65
CA PHE A 138 4.41 68.41 0.67
C PHE A 138 4.42 67.57 1.96
N SER A 139 3.98 68.14 3.09
CA SER A 139 3.78 67.40 4.33
C SER A 139 2.67 66.35 4.17
N LYS A 140 1.52 66.74 3.61
CA LYS A 140 0.41 65.83 3.29
C LYS A 140 0.84 64.76 2.29
N MET A 141 1.58 65.12 1.25
CA MET A 141 2.10 64.15 0.26
C MET A 141 3.01 63.12 0.91
N LYS A 142 3.92 63.54 1.81
CA LYS A 142 4.78 62.62 2.57
C LYS A 142 3.96 61.73 3.51
N ALA A 143 2.97 62.28 4.20
CA ALA A 143 2.09 61.53 5.09
C ALA A 143 1.33 60.43 4.31
N LEU A 144 0.73 60.78 3.17
CA LEU A 144 0.04 59.83 2.28
C LEU A 144 0.98 58.72 1.79
N ALA A 145 2.22 59.04 1.44
CA ALA A 145 3.20 58.02 1.05
C ALA A 145 3.54 57.05 2.19
N VAL A 146 3.63 57.55 3.43
CA VAL A 146 3.85 56.71 4.63
C VAL A 146 2.63 55.84 4.93
N GLU A 147 1.42 56.40 4.84
CA GLU A 147 0.17 55.65 4.98
C GLU A 147 0.04 54.56 3.92
N GLY A 148 0.34 54.87 2.65
CA GLY A 148 0.37 53.89 1.56
C GLY A 148 1.35 52.74 1.84
N LYS A 149 2.56 53.05 2.35
CA LYS A 149 3.52 52.02 2.78
C LYS A 149 3.00 51.16 3.93
N ARG A 150 2.28 51.74 4.90
CA ARG A 150 1.69 50.99 6.01
C ARG A 150 0.59 50.05 5.54
N ILE A 151 -0.29 50.51 4.65
CA ILE A 151 -1.35 49.68 4.04
C ILE A 151 -0.73 48.55 3.23
N GLY A 152 0.31 48.83 2.43
CA GLY A 152 1.04 47.82 1.66
C GLY A 152 1.56 46.69 2.55
N LYS A 153 2.19 47.02 3.70
CA LYS A 153 2.68 46.00 4.65
C LYS A 153 1.56 45.11 5.21
N VAL A 154 0.39 45.69 5.53
CA VAL A 154 -0.76 44.92 6.03
C VAL A 154 -1.30 43.98 4.95
N LEU A 155 -1.33 44.44 3.70
CA LEU A 155 -1.74 43.63 2.56
C LEU A 155 -0.75 42.47 2.31
N ASP A 156 0.55 42.73 2.37
CA ASP A 156 1.58 41.69 2.22
C ASP A 156 1.43 40.58 3.26
N TYR A 157 1.14 40.96 4.52
CA TYR A 157 0.85 39.99 5.59
C TYR A 157 -0.39 39.14 5.31
N ALA A 158 -1.45 39.72 4.75
CA ALA A 158 -2.66 38.98 4.38
C ALA A 158 -2.39 38.00 3.24
N ILE A 159 -1.70 38.43 2.19
CA ILE A 159 -1.33 37.59 1.04
C ILE A 159 -0.46 36.41 1.49
N GLU A 160 0.50 36.65 2.38
CA GLU A 160 1.36 35.58 2.89
C GLU A 160 0.58 34.58 3.76
N ALA A 161 -0.35 35.06 4.59
CA ALA A 161 -1.22 34.19 5.38
C ALA A 161 -2.09 33.30 4.48
N ASP A 162 -2.70 33.86 3.44
CA ASP A 162 -3.54 33.12 2.50
C ASP A 162 -2.75 32.02 1.77
N LYS A 163 -1.51 32.31 1.34
CA LYS A 163 -0.62 31.31 0.73
C LYS A 163 -0.31 30.15 1.67
N LEU A 164 -0.07 30.43 2.96
CA LEU A 164 0.17 29.39 3.95
C LEU A 164 -1.08 28.57 4.24
N ILE A 165 -2.26 29.21 4.28
CA ILE A 165 -3.56 28.54 4.44
C ILE A 165 -3.82 27.59 3.26
N GLU A 166 -3.65 28.06 2.03
CA GLU A 166 -3.81 27.24 0.82
C GLU A 166 -2.87 26.03 0.84
N LYS A 167 -1.60 26.25 1.21
CA LYS A 167 -0.62 25.17 1.36
C LYS A 167 -1.06 24.14 2.40
N TYR A 168 -1.59 24.58 3.54
CA TYR A 168 -2.12 23.68 4.56
C TYR A 168 -3.32 22.90 4.04
N GLU A 169 -4.29 23.55 3.39
CA GLU A 169 -5.49 22.89 2.88
C GLU A 169 -5.18 21.81 1.84
N THR A 170 -4.23 22.07 0.93
CA THR A 170 -3.78 21.11 -0.08
C THR A 170 -3.10 19.91 0.58
N LEU A 171 -2.09 20.15 1.42
CA LEU A 171 -1.35 19.07 2.08
C LEU A 171 -2.23 18.21 3.00
N ALA A 172 -3.18 18.84 3.71
CA ALA A 172 -4.14 18.11 4.55
C ALA A 172 -5.07 17.24 3.71
N SER A 173 -5.56 17.75 2.57
CA SER A 173 -6.43 16.99 1.66
C SER A 173 -5.69 15.80 1.05
N ASP A 174 -4.45 16.00 0.59
CA ASP A 174 -3.61 14.95 0.01
C ASP A 174 -3.32 13.83 1.02
N LEU A 175 -2.99 14.20 2.27
CA LEU A 175 -2.74 13.23 3.33
C LEU A 175 -4.01 12.42 3.67
N LEU A 176 -5.15 13.09 3.82
CA LEU A 176 -6.43 12.42 4.09
C LEU A 176 -6.84 11.48 2.96
N GLN A 177 -6.66 11.90 1.71
CA GLN A 177 -6.91 11.07 0.54
C GLN A 177 -6.00 9.83 0.53
N TRP A 178 -4.71 10.01 0.79
CA TRP A 178 -3.76 8.91 0.91
C TRP A 178 -4.16 7.94 2.02
N ILE A 179 -4.58 8.45 3.19
CA ILE A 179 -5.08 7.63 4.30
C ILE A 179 -6.25 6.75 3.85
N GLU A 180 -7.28 7.33 3.23
CA GLU A 180 -8.47 6.57 2.80
C GLU A 180 -8.13 5.53 1.72
N GLN A 181 -7.31 5.88 0.72
CA GLN A 181 -6.87 4.94 -0.31
C GLN A 181 -6.02 3.79 0.25
N THR A 182 -5.16 4.10 1.22
CA THR A 182 -4.34 3.08 1.89
C THR A 182 -5.21 2.17 2.73
N ILE A 183 -6.20 2.70 3.46
CA ILE A 183 -7.18 1.90 4.20
C ILE A 183 -7.91 0.94 3.27
N LEU A 184 -8.35 1.37 2.09
CA LEU A 184 -8.99 0.49 1.10
C LEU A 184 -8.06 -0.66 0.67
N THR A 185 -6.79 -0.35 0.44
CA THR A 185 -5.78 -1.34 0.03
C THR A 185 -5.48 -2.33 1.16
N LEU A 186 -5.32 -1.84 2.39
CA LEU A 186 -5.11 -2.66 3.59
C LEU A 186 -6.34 -3.51 3.93
N ASN A 187 -7.54 -3.05 3.57
CA ASN A 187 -8.78 -3.79 3.77
C ASN A 187 -9.07 -4.82 2.68
N ASP A 188 -8.26 -4.91 1.61
CA ASP A 188 -8.36 -6.05 0.71
C ASP A 188 -8.11 -7.35 1.51
N ARG A 189 -8.99 -8.33 1.33
CA ARG A 189 -8.91 -9.65 1.98
C ARG A 189 -8.61 -10.76 0.97
N LYS A 190 -8.27 -10.40 -0.28
CA LYS A 190 -7.74 -11.34 -1.27
C LYS A 190 -6.28 -11.67 -0.94
N LEU A 191 -6.09 -12.81 -0.28
CA LEU A 191 -4.77 -13.35 0.05
C LEU A 191 -4.36 -14.37 -1.02
N ALA A 192 -3.07 -14.43 -1.32
CA ALA A 192 -2.54 -15.42 -2.26
C ALA A 192 -2.67 -16.83 -1.67
N ASN A 193 -3.12 -17.80 -2.48
CA ASN A 193 -3.28 -19.18 -2.02
C ASN A 193 -1.98 -20.02 -2.15
N CYS A 194 -0.81 -19.40 -2.05
CA CYS A 194 0.47 -20.13 -2.09
C CYS A 194 1.49 -19.45 -1.19
N LEU A 195 2.43 -20.23 -0.65
CA LEU A 195 3.42 -19.72 0.31
C LEU A 195 4.23 -18.54 -0.24
N SER A 196 4.75 -18.65 -1.46
CA SER A 196 5.52 -17.58 -2.12
C SER A 196 4.67 -16.33 -2.37
N GLY A 197 3.39 -16.50 -2.73
CA GLY A 197 2.47 -15.40 -2.94
C GLY A 197 2.20 -14.62 -1.65
N VAL A 198 2.00 -15.30 -0.53
CA VAL A 198 1.80 -14.65 0.78
C VAL A 198 3.07 -13.96 1.25
N GLN A 199 4.24 -14.57 1.05
CA GLN A 199 5.54 -13.95 1.34
C GLN A 199 5.73 -12.64 0.56
N ASN A 200 5.36 -12.60 -0.72
CA ASN A 200 5.41 -11.38 -1.53
C ASN A 200 4.45 -10.31 -1.00
N GLN A 201 3.23 -10.69 -0.61
CA GLN A 201 2.27 -9.76 0.00
C GLN A 201 2.77 -9.20 1.34
N LEU A 202 3.45 -10.03 2.15
CA LEU A 202 4.07 -9.62 3.41
C LEU A 202 5.26 -8.68 3.16
N GLN A 203 6.07 -8.93 2.13
CA GLN A 203 7.16 -8.04 1.74
C GLN A 203 6.64 -6.67 1.34
N ALA A 204 5.61 -6.61 0.48
CA ALA A 204 4.98 -5.35 0.09
C ALA A 204 4.42 -4.60 1.31
N PHE A 205 3.78 -5.31 2.24
CA PHE A 205 3.29 -4.73 3.50
C PHE A 205 4.43 -4.19 4.38
N ASN A 206 5.57 -4.89 4.44
CA ASN A 206 6.76 -4.40 5.14
C ASN A 206 7.35 -3.14 4.48
N THR A 207 7.39 -3.08 3.14
CA THR A 207 7.81 -1.87 2.42
C THR A 207 6.93 -0.69 2.78
N TYR A 208 5.60 -0.86 2.76
CA TYR A 208 4.66 0.16 3.23
C TYR A 208 4.99 0.62 4.66
N ARG A 209 5.19 -0.30 5.60
CA ARG A 209 5.45 0.02 7.02
C ARG A 209 6.77 0.74 7.27
N THR A 210 7.81 0.39 6.52
CA THR A 210 9.19 0.82 6.78
C THR A 210 9.63 2.00 5.92
N VAL A 211 8.97 2.23 4.78
CA VAL A 211 9.35 3.27 3.83
C VAL A 211 8.24 4.31 3.66
N GLU A 212 7.04 3.87 3.30
CA GLU A 212 5.95 4.79 2.91
C GLU A 212 5.28 5.46 4.12
N LYS A 213 4.84 4.67 5.10
CA LYS A 213 4.13 5.16 6.30
C LYS A 213 4.97 6.18 7.11
N PRO A 214 6.28 5.96 7.37
CA PRO A 214 7.09 6.92 8.12
C PRO A 214 7.14 8.31 7.48
N ALA A 215 7.26 8.40 6.15
CA ALA A 215 7.25 9.68 5.45
C ALA A 215 5.90 10.42 5.65
N LYS A 216 4.79 9.68 5.58
CA LYS A 216 3.45 10.23 5.83
C LYS A 216 3.21 10.63 7.29
N PHE A 217 3.83 9.93 8.24
CA PHE A 217 3.80 10.33 9.64
C PHE A 217 4.55 11.66 9.86
N THR A 218 5.68 11.87 9.18
CA THR A 218 6.37 13.17 9.19
C THR A 218 5.52 14.28 8.57
N GLU A 219 4.84 14.02 7.44
CA GLU A 219 3.89 14.96 6.83
C GLU A 219 2.76 15.36 7.79
N LYS A 220 2.18 14.39 8.52
CA LYS A 220 1.18 14.64 9.57
C LYS A 220 1.70 15.62 10.63
N GLY A 221 2.91 15.39 11.16
CA GLY A 221 3.53 16.30 12.13
C GLY A 221 3.80 17.69 11.56
N ASN A 222 4.27 17.77 10.31
CA ASN A 222 4.51 19.03 9.63
C ASN A 222 3.23 19.86 9.44
N LEU A 223 2.07 19.23 9.27
CA LEU A 223 0.77 19.92 9.20
C LEU A 223 0.39 20.58 10.52
N GLU A 224 0.64 19.92 11.65
CA GLU A 224 0.41 20.50 12.99
C GLU A 224 1.30 21.75 13.20
N VAL A 225 2.58 21.66 12.84
CA VAL A 225 3.53 22.78 12.90
C VAL A 225 3.12 23.93 11.97
N LEU A 226 2.69 23.62 10.74
CA LEU A 226 2.23 24.61 9.77
C LEU A 226 0.99 25.34 10.29
N LEU A 227 0.00 24.62 10.83
CA LEU A 227 -1.20 25.22 11.40
C LEU A 227 -0.85 26.14 12.58
N PHE A 228 0.04 25.70 13.48
CA PHE A 228 0.51 26.52 14.59
C PHE A 228 1.21 27.80 14.10
N THR A 229 2.00 27.70 13.04
CA THR A 229 2.71 28.83 12.42
C THR A 229 1.73 29.84 11.83
N ILE A 230 0.72 29.38 11.09
CA ILE A 230 -0.35 30.22 10.52
C ILE A 230 -1.08 30.95 11.66
N GLN A 231 -1.55 30.20 12.67
CA GLN A 231 -2.30 30.76 13.78
C GLN A 231 -1.49 31.78 14.58
N SER A 232 -0.22 31.50 14.84
CA SER A 232 0.68 32.40 15.56
C SER A 232 0.91 33.70 14.78
N LYS A 233 1.14 33.59 13.47
CA LYS A 233 1.35 34.75 12.58
C LYS A 233 0.11 35.63 12.48
N MET A 234 -1.08 35.02 12.35
CA MET A 234 -2.34 35.77 12.33
C MET A 234 -2.60 36.49 13.65
N ARG A 235 -2.32 35.86 14.80
CA ARG A 235 -2.43 36.52 16.12
C ARG A 235 -1.48 37.71 16.23
N ALA A 236 -0.21 37.54 15.83
CA ALA A 236 0.78 38.62 15.86
C ALA A 236 0.38 39.82 14.98
N ASN A 237 -0.34 39.55 13.88
CA ASN A 237 -0.85 40.57 12.96
C ASN A 237 -2.25 41.10 13.33
N ASN A 238 -2.79 40.74 14.50
CA ASN A 238 -4.16 41.09 14.94
C ASN A 238 -5.27 40.68 13.95
N GLN A 239 -5.04 39.60 13.19
CA GLN A 239 -6.01 39.02 12.27
C GLN A 239 -6.84 37.94 12.98
N LYS A 240 -8.05 37.67 12.45
CA LYS A 240 -8.88 36.56 12.91
C LYS A 240 -8.12 35.24 12.72
N VAL A 241 -7.98 34.46 13.79
CA VAL A 241 -7.23 33.19 13.75
C VAL A 241 -7.89 32.22 12.77
N TYR A 242 -7.09 31.69 11.85
CA TYR A 242 -7.53 30.66 10.92
C TYR A 242 -7.93 29.38 11.65
N THR A 243 -9.09 28.86 11.27
CA THR A 243 -9.58 27.55 11.67
C THR A 243 -9.84 26.75 10.39
N PRO A 244 -9.23 25.56 10.22
CA PRO A 244 -9.48 24.73 9.05
C PRO A 244 -10.96 24.41 8.84
N ARG A 245 -11.33 24.20 7.57
CA ARG A 245 -12.67 23.74 7.20
C ARG A 245 -12.95 22.36 7.79
N GLU A 246 -14.23 22.06 8.03
CA GLU A 246 -14.66 20.73 8.47
C GLU A 246 -14.12 19.63 7.54
N GLY A 247 -13.68 18.51 8.11
CA GLY A 247 -13.05 17.42 7.38
C GLY A 247 -11.55 17.59 7.16
N ARG A 248 -10.97 18.76 7.48
CA ARG A 248 -9.52 19.03 7.41
C ARG A 248 -8.94 19.49 8.74
N LEU A 249 -9.66 19.26 9.84
CA LEU A 249 -9.15 19.59 11.17
C LEU A 249 -8.03 18.62 11.54
N ILE A 250 -7.12 19.03 12.43
CA ILE A 250 -6.11 18.13 13.00
C ILE A 250 -6.77 16.92 13.68
N SER A 251 -7.95 17.11 14.29
CA SER A 251 -8.75 16.00 14.84
C SER A 251 -9.21 15.00 13.77
N ASP A 252 -9.52 15.46 12.56
CA ASP A 252 -9.96 14.59 11.46
C ASP A 252 -8.79 13.79 10.91
N ILE A 253 -7.61 14.42 10.78
CA ILE A 253 -6.37 13.75 10.41
C ILE A 253 -6.00 12.69 11.45
N ASN A 254 -6.11 13.02 12.75
CA ASN A 254 -5.86 12.05 13.83
C ASN A 254 -6.83 10.87 13.77
N LYS A 255 -8.14 11.12 13.60
CA LYS A 255 -9.14 10.05 13.42
C LYS A 255 -8.88 9.18 12.18
N GLY A 256 -8.49 9.79 11.07
CA GLY A 256 -8.09 9.08 9.86
C GLY A 256 -6.87 8.19 10.10
N TRP A 257 -5.89 8.70 10.83
CA TRP A 257 -4.68 7.96 11.19
C TRP A 257 -4.98 6.77 12.12
N GLU A 258 -5.85 6.94 13.12
CA GLU A 258 -6.30 5.84 13.99
C GLU A 258 -7.01 4.73 13.19
N ARG A 259 -7.86 5.10 12.22
CA ARG A 259 -8.49 4.14 11.30
C ARG A 259 -7.47 3.40 10.44
N LEU A 260 -6.42 4.10 9.98
CA LEU A 260 -5.32 3.50 9.23
C LEU A 260 -4.56 2.47 10.07
N GLU A 261 -4.23 2.80 11.33
CA GLU A 261 -3.54 1.88 12.24
C GLU A 261 -4.36 0.64 12.56
N LYS A 262 -5.69 0.79 12.69
CA LYS A 262 -6.60 -0.36 12.84
C LYS A 262 -6.57 -1.25 11.60
N ALA A 263 -6.70 -0.68 10.39
CA ALA A 263 -6.66 -1.44 9.14
C ALA A 263 -5.30 -2.14 8.93
N GLU A 264 -4.20 -1.48 9.33
CA GLU A 264 -2.85 -2.05 9.30
C GLU A 264 -2.74 -3.29 10.21
N HIS A 265 -3.24 -3.18 11.44
CA HIS A 265 -3.22 -4.30 12.38
C HIS A 265 -4.03 -5.50 11.85
N GLU A 266 -5.24 -5.26 11.33
CA GLU A 266 -6.07 -6.31 10.76
C GLU A 266 -5.41 -6.97 9.54
N ARG A 267 -4.74 -6.19 8.67
CA ARG A 267 -4.01 -6.70 7.52
C ARG A 267 -2.81 -7.54 7.94
N GLU A 268 -2.07 -7.12 8.96
CA GLU A 268 -0.93 -7.87 9.51
C GLU A 268 -1.39 -9.24 10.05
N LEU A 269 -2.49 -9.26 10.83
CA LEU A 269 -3.07 -10.50 11.34
C LEU A 269 -3.53 -11.42 10.21
N ALA A 270 -4.23 -10.89 9.21
CA ALA A 270 -4.68 -11.67 8.07
C ALA A 270 -3.52 -12.32 7.30
N LEU A 271 -2.45 -11.55 7.01
CA LEU A 271 -1.27 -12.07 6.32
C LEU A 271 -0.51 -13.11 7.14
N ARG A 272 -0.35 -12.91 8.45
CA ARG A 272 0.33 -13.88 9.34
C ARG A 272 -0.45 -15.17 9.48
N ASN A 273 -1.78 -15.09 9.65
CA ASN A 273 -2.63 -16.27 9.76
C ASN A 273 -2.60 -17.09 8.47
N GLU A 274 -2.67 -16.41 7.32
CA GLU A 274 -2.58 -17.08 6.02
C GLU A 274 -1.19 -17.68 5.78
N LEU A 275 -0.11 -17.01 6.19
CA LEU A 275 1.24 -17.56 6.10
C LEU A 275 1.35 -18.89 6.86
N ILE A 276 0.89 -18.92 8.10
CA ILE A 276 0.87 -20.14 8.93
C ILE A 276 0.03 -21.23 8.27
N ARG A 277 -1.12 -20.87 7.68
CA ARG A 277 -1.99 -21.80 6.97
C ARG A 277 -1.27 -22.41 5.75
N GLN A 278 -0.60 -21.58 4.95
CA GLN A 278 0.18 -22.04 3.79
C GLN A 278 1.36 -22.93 4.20
N GLU A 279 2.09 -22.59 5.27
CA GLU A 279 3.17 -23.44 5.79
C GLU A 279 2.67 -24.82 6.24
N LYS A 280 1.52 -24.87 6.91
CA LYS A 280 0.86 -26.13 7.30
C LYS A 280 0.45 -26.95 6.07
N LEU A 281 -0.11 -26.31 5.06
CA LEU A 281 -0.50 -26.95 3.80
C LEU A 281 0.71 -27.54 3.05
N GLU A 282 1.84 -26.86 3.04
CA GLU A 282 3.08 -27.38 2.43
C GLU A 282 3.62 -28.58 3.21
N GLN A 283 3.60 -28.54 4.54
CA GLN A 283 3.96 -29.70 5.37
C GLN A 283 3.03 -30.89 5.13
N LEU A 284 1.72 -30.63 5.05
CA LEU A 284 0.71 -31.65 4.79
C LEU A 284 0.88 -32.27 3.40
N THR A 285 1.19 -31.45 2.40
CA THR A 285 1.48 -31.90 1.02
C THR A 285 2.76 -32.74 0.97
N ALA A 286 3.83 -32.33 1.65
CA ALA A 286 5.04 -33.14 1.74
C ALA A 286 4.79 -34.50 2.42
N ARG A 287 3.92 -34.54 3.44
CA ARG A 287 3.48 -35.78 4.10
C ARG A 287 2.66 -36.66 3.14
N PHE A 288 1.75 -36.07 2.37
CA PHE A 288 1.00 -36.75 1.32
C PHE A 288 1.94 -37.39 0.30
N ASP A 289 2.88 -36.61 -0.26
CA ASP A 289 3.79 -37.08 -1.31
C ASP A 289 4.67 -38.24 -0.84
N ARG A 290 5.21 -38.17 0.40
CA ARG A 290 5.95 -39.30 0.99
C ARG A 290 5.08 -40.52 1.18
N LYS A 291 3.87 -40.37 1.72
CA LYS A 291 2.94 -41.48 1.93
C LYS A 291 2.57 -42.14 0.59
N ALA A 292 2.14 -41.34 -0.39
CA ALA A 292 1.75 -41.80 -1.71
C ALA A 292 2.88 -42.59 -2.39
N ALA A 293 4.11 -42.04 -2.43
CA ALA A 293 5.26 -42.70 -3.02
C ALA A 293 5.52 -44.09 -2.41
N MET A 294 5.50 -44.21 -1.09
CA MET A 294 5.68 -45.51 -0.42
C MET A 294 4.59 -46.53 -0.79
N ARG A 295 3.34 -46.08 -1.00
CA ARG A 295 2.24 -46.97 -1.39
C ARG A 295 2.38 -47.37 -2.85
N GLU A 296 2.71 -46.43 -3.73
CA GLU A 296 2.94 -46.70 -5.15
C GLU A 296 4.03 -47.77 -5.36
N THR A 297 5.16 -47.68 -4.64
CA THR A 297 6.22 -48.69 -4.67
C THR A 297 5.72 -50.04 -4.15
N TRP A 298 5.14 -50.08 -2.95
CA TRP A 298 4.68 -51.33 -2.34
C TRP A 298 3.59 -52.02 -3.19
N LEU A 299 2.65 -51.26 -3.75
CA LEU A 299 1.59 -51.78 -4.60
C LEU A 299 2.16 -52.37 -5.88
N SER A 300 3.06 -51.66 -6.55
CA SER A 300 3.69 -52.13 -7.79
C SER A 300 4.50 -53.42 -7.56
N GLU A 301 5.24 -53.51 -6.45
CA GLU A 301 6.00 -54.71 -6.08
C GLU A 301 5.08 -55.90 -5.79
N ASN A 302 4.01 -55.69 -5.03
CA ASN A 302 3.06 -56.76 -4.70
C ASN A 302 2.25 -57.21 -5.91
N GLN A 303 1.83 -56.29 -6.78
CA GLN A 303 1.17 -56.64 -8.05
C GLN A 303 2.06 -57.56 -8.88
N ARG A 304 3.36 -57.23 -9.00
CA ARG A 304 4.32 -58.07 -9.70
C ARG A 304 4.48 -59.45 -9.04
N LEU A 305 4.50 -59.50 -7.71
CA LEU A 305 4.62 -60.75 -6.95
C LEU A 305 3.40 -61.66 -7.17
N VAL A 306 2.18 -61.11 -7.11
CA VAL A 306 0.94 -61.89 -7.26
C VAL A 306 0.57 -62.17 -8.72
N SER A 307 1.28 -61.58 -9.69
CA SER A 307 1.10 -61.93 -11.10
C SER A 307 1.83 -63.21 -11.50
N GLN A 308 2.63 -63.81 -10.61
CA GLN A 308 3.41 -65.02 -10.87
C GLN A 308 2.71 -66.27 -10.32
N ASP A 309 2.48 -67.24 -11.19
CA ASP A 309 1.88 -68.52 -10.86
C ASP A 309 2.97 -69.54 -10.53
N ASN A 310 3.46 -69.45 -9.29
CA ASN A 310 4.49 -70.32 -8.71
C ASN A 310 3.86 -71.43 -7.85
N PHE A 311 2.93 -72.18 -8.43
CA PHE A 311 2.11 -73.14 -7.68
C PHE A 311 2.83 -74.45 -7.36
N GLY A 312 3.88 -74.81 -8.11
CA GLY A 312 4.59 -76.09 -7.96
C GLY A 312 3.96 -77.20 -8.80
N SER A 313 4.55 -78.40 -8.78
CA SER A 313 4.17 -79.52 -9.67
C SER A 313 3.70 -80.77 -8.93
N ASP A 314 3.63 -80.74 -7.60
CA ASP A 314 3.14 -81.84 -6.77
C ASP A 314 2.20 -81.31 -5.69
N ILE A 315 1.42 -82.20 -5.08
CA ILE A 315 0.38 -81.82 -4.11
C ILE A 315 0.95 -81.05 -2.91
N SER A 316 2.13 -81.44 -2.42
CA SER A 316 2.76 -80.83 -1.24
C SER A 316 3.21 -79.40 -1.55
N ALA A 317 3.80 -79.19 -2.73
CA ALA A 317 4.19 -77.87 -3.22
C ALA A 317 2.97 -76.95 -3.42
N VAL A 318 1.87 -77.46 -3.96
CA VAL A 318 0.64 -76.66 -4.15
C VAL A 318 -0.03 -76.34 -2.82
N GLU A 319 -0.11 -77.28 -1.86
CA GLU A 319 -0.61 -76.99 -0.51
C GLU A 319 0.21 -75.89 0.16
N ALA A 320 1.54 -75.93 0.03
CA ALA A 320 2.41 -74.88 0.53
C ALA A 320 2.15 -73.53 -0.17
N ALA A 321 1.90 -73.54 -1.49
CA ALA A 321 1.54 -72.36 -2.26
C ALA A 321 0.19 -71.76 -1.81
N VAL A 322 -0.82 -72.59 -1.49
CA VAL A 322 -2.12 -72.17 -0.93
C VAL A 322 -1.92 -71.45 0.40
N ARG A 323 -1.21 -72.07 1.35
CA ARG A 323 -0.94 -71.45 2.66
C ARG A 323 -0.17 -70.14 2.51
N LYS A 324 0.78 -70.07 1.58
CA LYS A 324 1.52 -68.84 1.28
C LYS A 324 0.61 -67.76 0.68
N HIS A 325 -0.35 -68.12 -0.17
CA HIS A 325 -1.31 -67.19 -0.73
C HIS A 325 -2.24 -66.62 0.35
N GLU A 326 -2.75 -67.45 1.26
CA GLU A 326 -3.58 -67.01 2.39
C GLU A 326 -2.85 -66.02 3.31
N ALA A 327 -1.54 -66.24 3.52
CA ALA A 327 -0.70 -65.28 4.23
C ALA A 327 -0.60 -63.94 3.49
N ILE A 328 -0.41 -63.96 2.17
CA ILE A 328 -0.38 -62.74 1.33
C ILE A 328 -1.72 -62.00 1.39
N GLU A 329 -2.84 -62.70 1.29
CA GLU A 329 -4.18 -62.08 1.39
C GLU A 329 -4.36 -61.39 2.75
N THR A 330 -3.95 -62.04 3.83
CA THR A 330 -4.02 -61.47 5.18
C THR A 330 -3.21 -60.18 5.28
N ASP A 331 -1.97 -60.19 4.77
CA ASP A 331 -1.09 -59.01 4.74
C ASP A 331 -1.69 -57.89 3.88
N ILE A 332 -2.30 -58.22 2.74
CA ILE A 332 -2.96 -57.25 1.87
C ILE A 332 -4.15 -56.63 2.59
N VAL A 333 -5.04 -57.41 3.20
CA VAL A 333 -6.18 -56.87 3.96
C VAL A 333 -5.71 -55.89 5.04
N ALA A 334 -4.68 -56.26 5.80
CA ALA A 334 -4.09 -55.39 6.82
C ALA A 334 -3.49 -54.09 6.23
N TYR A 335 -3.00 -54.11 4.99
CA TYR A 335 -2.43 -52.94 4.33
C TYR A 335 -3.47 -51.89 3.89
N ASN A 336 -4.76 -52.24 3.83
CA ASN A 336 -5.84 -51.34 3.40
C ASN A 336 -5.83 -50.00 4.17
N GLU A 337 -5.64 -50.03 5.49
CA GLU A 337 -5.57 -48.84 6.33
C GLU A 337 -4.49 -47.84 5.89
N ARG A 338 -3.40 -48.34 5.30
CA ARG A 338 -2.30 -47.50 4.82
C ARG A 338 -2.64 -46.81 3.50
N VAL A 339 -3.51 -47.38 2.69
CA VAL A 339 -4.03 -46.79 1.45
C VAL A 339 -5.12 -45.78 1.79
N THR A 340 -6.04 -46.10 2.71
CA THR A 340 -7.06 -45.15 3.18
C THR A 340 -6.45 -43.92 3.85
N ALA A 341 -5.31 -44.08 4.56
CA ALA A 341 -4.57 -42.95 5.12
C ALA A 341 -4.04 -41.96 4.06
N VAL A 342 -3.78 -42.38 2.81
CA VAL A 342 -3.42 -41.47 1.71
C VAL A 342 -4.65 -40.66 1.29
N ASN A 343 -5.80 -41.32 1.17
CA ASN A 343 -7.07 -40.66 0.85
C ASN A 343 -7.46 -39.62 1.89
N ALA A 344 -7.30 -39.93 3.18
CA ALA A 344 -7.60 -39.01 4.27
C ALA A 344 -6.79 -37.71 4.18
N VAL A 345 -5.47 -37.80 3.94
CA VAL A 345 -4.61 -36.60 3.81
C VAL A 345 -4.96 -35.80 2.55
N ALA A 346 -5.28 -36.46 1.44
CA ALA A 346 -5.72 -35.76 0.22
C ALA A 346 -7.04 -35.00 0.43
N ASN A 347 -7.99 -35.60 1.14
CA ASN A 347 -9.27 -34.95 1.47
C ASN A 347 -9.07 -33.77 2.44
N GLU A 348 -8.13 -33.86 3.38
CA GLU A 348 -7.75 -32.74 4.26
C GLU A 348 -7.18 -31.56 3.45
N LEU A 349 -6.29 -31.83 2.49
CA LEU A 349 -5.76 -30.82 1.57
C LEU A 349 -6.85 -30.18 0.69
N GLU A 350 -7.85 -30.95 0.27
CA GLU A 350 -9.00 -30.47 -0.50
C GLU A 350 -9.88 -29.55 0.33
N ALA A 351 -10.21 -29.97 1.57
CA ALA A 351 -11.03 -29.20 2.49
C ALA A 351 -10.38 -27.87 2.89
N GLU A 352 -9.05 -27.87 3.07
CA GLU A 352 -8.26 -26.68 3.35
C GLU A 352 -7.93 -25.86 2.08
N GLY A 353 -8.41 -26.25 0.90
CA GLY A 353 -8.29 -25.46 -0.33
C GLY A 353 -6.85 -25.28 -0.83
N TYR A 354 -6.02 -26.33 -0.78
CA TYR A 354 -4.65 -26.27 -1.32
C TYR A 354 -4.63 -25.88 -2.81
N HIS A 355 -3.70 -25.00 -3.20
CA HIS A 355 -3.66 -24.48 -4.58
C HIS A 355 -3.49 -25.54 -5.68
N ASP A 356 -2.63 -26.53 -5.45
CA ASP A 356 -2.35 -27.59 -6.42
C ASP A 356 -3.12 -28.88 -6.07
N ILE A 357 -4.40 -28.71 -5.68
CA ILE A 357 -5.25 -29.83 -5.31
C ILE A 357 -5.47 -30.82 -6.46
N LYS A 358 -5.44 -30.35 -7.72
CA LYS A 358 -5.61 -31.21 -8.90
C LYS A 358 -4.51 -32.27 -9.00
N ARG A 359 -3.24 -31.91 -8.74
CA ARG A 359 -2.12 -32.87 -8.70
C ARG A 359 -2.30 -33.90 -7.60
N VAL A 360 -2.71 -33.45 -6.41
CA VAL A 360 -2.95 -34.31 -5.24
C VAL A 360 -4.05 -35.32 -5.52
N LEU A 361 -5.19 -34.88 -6.06
CA LEU A 361 -6.31 -35.75 -6.41
C LEU A 361 -5.97 -36.74 -7.52
N ALA A 362 -5.23 -36.31 -8.55
CA ALA A 362 -4.77 -37.21 -9.61
C ALA A 362 -3.88 -38.33 -9.05
N ARG A 363 -2.94 -37.99 -8.17
CA ARG A 363 -2.05 -38.96 -7.53
C ARG A 363 -2.79 -39.87 -6.55
N LYS A 364 -3.73 -39.34 -5.77
CA LYS A 364 -4.64 -40.12 -4.92
C LYS A 364 -5.37 -41.19 -5.74
N ASN A 365 -5.98 -40.78 -6.85
CA ASN A 365 -6.72 -41.70 -7.73
C ASN A 365 -5.82 -42.77 -8.36
N ASN A 366 -4.56 -42.43 -8.66
CA ASN A 366 -3.58 -43.41 -9.11
C ASN A 366 -3.32 -44.50 -8.05
N VAL A 367 -3.12 -44.11 -6.79
CA VAL A 367 -2.91 -45.06 -5.68
C VAL A 367 -4.13 -45.97 -5.50
N VAL A 368 -5.35 -45.41 -5.56
CA VAL A 368 -6.59 -46.20 -5.47
C VAL A 368 -6.70 -47.19 -6.62
N ARG A 369 -6.43 -46.77 -7.85
CA ARG A 369 -6.45 -47.67 -9.02
C ARG A 369 -5.44 -48.82 -8.88
N LEU A 370 -4.23 -48.55 -8.40
CA LEU A 370 -3.23 -49.59 -8.14
C LEU A 370 -3.71 -50.56 -7.04
N TRP A 371 -4.38 -50.05 -6.01
CA TRP A 371 -4.95 -50.87 -4.96
C TRP A 371 -6.04 -51.80 -5.48
N ASP A 372 -6.99 -51.28 -6.26
CA ASP A 372 -8.08 -52.07 -6.82
C ASP A 372 -7.55 -53.15 -7.76
N TYR A 373 -6.58 -52.81 -8.61
CA TYR A 373 -5.92 -53.77 -9.50
C TYR A 373 -5.18 -54.88 -8.73
N LEU A 374 -4.51 -54.55 -7.61
CA LEU A 374 -3.88 -55.58 -6.77
C LEU A 374 -4.92 -56.55 -6.22
N ARG A 375 -6.08 -56.06 -5.77
CA ARG A 375 -7.15 -56.92 -5.24
C ARG A 375 -7.71 -57.86 -6.30
N GLU A 376 -7.88 -57.37 -7.53
CA GLU A 376 -8.30 -58.19 -8.67
C GLU A 376 -7.27 -59.30 -8.97
N LEU A 377 -5.98 -58.96 -9.02
CA LEU A 377 -4.91 -59.94 -9.25
C LEU A 377 -4.84 -61.02 -8.16
N VAL A 378 -5.02 -60.62 -6.90
CA VAL A 378 -5.02 -61.57 -5.76
C VAL A 378 -6.19 -62.54 -5.89
N ALA A 379 -7.40 -62.03 -6.14
CA ALA A 379 -8.58 -62.87 -6.33
C ALA A 379 -8.42 -63.83 -7.51
N ALA A 380 -7.97 -63.33 -8.67
CA ALA A 380 -7.73 -64.16 -9.85
C ALA A 380 -6.65 -65.22 -9.60
N ARG A 381 -5.57 -64.88 -8.88
CA ARG A 381 -4.53 -65.86 -8.51
C ARG A 381 -5.06 -66.92 -7.54
N ARG A 382 -5.97 -66.57 -6.62
CA ARG A 382 -6.64 -67.53 -5.74
C ARG A 382 -7.41 -68.57 -6.55
N GLU A 383 -8.22 -68.10 -7.51
CA GLU A 383 -9.02 -68.98 -8.37
C GLU A 383 -8.12 -69.96 -9.16
N ARG A 384 -7.09 -69.44 -9.83
CA ARG A 384 -6.14 -70.29 -10.58
C ARG A 384 -5.39 -71.28 -9.69
N LEU A 385 -4.99 -70.85 -8.48
CA LEU A 385 -4.29 -71.72 -7.53
C LEU A 385 -5.17 -72.85 -7.01
N LEU A 386 -6.45 -72.57 -6.72
CA LEU A 386 -7.40 -73.59 -6.28
C LEU A 386 -7.71 -74.59 -7.40
N LEU A 387 -7.88 -74.11 -8.63
CA LEU A 387 -8.06 -74.97 -9.80
C LEU A 387 -6.85 -75.89 -10.01
N HIS A 388 -5.63 -75.34 -9.89
CA HIS A 388 -4.39 -76.12 -9.97
C HIS A 388 -4.26 -77.13 -8.82
N PHE A 389 -4.70 -76.77 -7.61
CA PHE A 389 -4.72 -77.66 -6.46
C PHE A 389 -5.66 -78.85 -6.66
N GLU A 390 -6.86 -78.62 -7.19
CA GLU A 390 -7.80 -79.67 -7.54
C GLU A 390 -7.25 -80.60 -8.63
N LEU A 391 -6.62 -80.04 -9.66
CA LEU A 391 -5.97 -80.84 -10.70
C LEU A 391 -4.87 -81.75 -10.12
N GLN A 392 -4.01 -81.23 -9.24
CA GLN A 392 -2.95 -82.04 -8.62
C GLN A 392 -3.50 -83.15 -7.72
N LYS A 393 -4.63 -82.94 -7.03
CA LYS A 393 -5.30 -84.03 -6.29
C LYS A 393 -5.75 -85.15 -7.22
N ILE A 394 -6.39 -84.79 -8.34
CA ILE A 394 -6.82 -85.76 -9.35
C ILE A 394 -5.62 -86.53 -9.91
N LEU A 395 -4.51 -85.85 -10.23
CA LEU A 395 -3.29 -86.50 -10.73
C LEU A 395 -2.66 -87.46 -9.69
N GLN A 396 -2.64 -87.08 -8.42
CA GLN A 396 -2.18 -87.95 -7.34
C GLN A 396 -3.09 -89.19 -7.18
N ASP A 397 -4.40 -89.00 -7.20
CA ASP A 397 -5.39 -90.07 -7.14
C ASP A 397 -5.27 -91.02 -8.36
N LEU A 398 -5.04 -90.47 -9.56
CA LEU A 398 -4.79 -91.25 -10.77
C LEU A 398 -3.50 -92.07 -10.67
N THR A 399 -2.43 -91.47 -10.12
CA THR A 399 -1.14 -92.17 -9.91
C THR A 399 -1.33 -93.32 -8.93
N TYR A 400 -2.00 -93.07 -7.81
CA TYR A 400 -2.37 -94.12 -6.84
C TYR A 400 -3.20 -95.24 -7.48
N LEU A 401 -4.21 -94.89 -8.30
CA LEU A 401 -5.02 -95.88 -9.00
C LEU A 401 -4.21 -96.68 -10.02
N MET A 402 -3.28 -96.05 -10.75
CA MET A 402 -2.41 -96.75 -11.69
C MET A 402 -1.51 -97.76 -10.98
N ASP A 403 -0.90 -97.36 -9.86
CA ASP A 403 -0.07 -98.25 -9.05
C ASP A 403 -0.90 -99.42 -8.50
N TRP A 404 -2.11 -99.13 -7.98
CA TRP A 404 -3.03 -100.15 -7.49
C TRP A 404 -3.51 -101.10 -8.61
N LEU A 405 -3.78 -100.59 -9.81
CA LEU A 405 -4.17 -101.41 -10.96
C LEU A 405 -3.05 -102.35 -11.38
N GLU A 406 -1.79 -101.90 -11.37
CA GLU A 406 -0.64 -102.75 -11.71
C GLU A 406 -0.41 -103.81 -10.62
N GLU A 407 -0.56 -103.48 -9.34
CA GLU A 407 -0.56 -104.46 -8.23
C GLU A 407 -1.66 -105.51 -8.42
N MET A 408 -2.89 -105.06 -8.71
CA MET A 408 -4.04 -105.95 -8.87
C MET A 408 -3.90 -106.86 -10.09
N LYS A 409 -3.40 -106.33 -11.20
CA LYS A 409 -3.02 -107.10 -12.39
C LYS A 409 -2.00 -108.18 -12.04
N GLY A 410 -1.00 -107.87 -11.22
CA GLY A 410 -0.04 -108.86 -10.72
C GLY A 410 -0.70 -110.00 -9.93
N ARG A 411 -1.64 -109.67 -9.03
CA ARG A 411 -2.42 -110.66 -8.26
C ARG A 411 -3.28 -111.55 -9.17
N LEU A 412 -3.95 -110.96 -10.16
CA LEU A 412 -4.80 -111.69 -11.13
C LEU A 412 -4.00 -112.57 -12.10
N GLN A 413 -2.73 -112.26 -12.34
CA GLN A 413 -1.83 -113.05 -13.17
C GLN A 413 -1.13 -114.20 -12.42
N SER A 414 -1.40 -114.38 -11.12
CA SER A 414 -0.86 -115.49 -10.34
C SER A 414 -1.19 -116.84 -10.98
N GLN A 415 -0.18 -117.69 -11.16
CA GLN A 415 -0.34 -119.06 -11.64
C GLN A 415 -0.32 -120.09 -10.48
N ASP A 416 -0.55 -119.64 -9.25
CA ASP A 416 -0.67 -120.53 -8.10
C ASP A 416 -2.06 -121.18 -8.07
N PHE A 417 -2.10 -122.51 -8.22
CA PHE A 417 -3.33 -123.31 -8.18
C PHE A 417 -3.52 -124.03 -6.85
N GLY A 418 -2.67 -123.77 -5.85
CA GLY A 418 -2.68 -124.49 -4.58
C GLY A 418 -2.15 -125.93 -4.71
N LYS A 419 -1.67 -126.49 -3.59
CA LYS A 419 -1.11 -127.86 -3.57
C LYS A 419 -2.08 -128.91 -3.03
N HIS A 420 -3.07 -128.47 -2.24
CA HIS A 420 -4.05 -129.30 -1.54
C HIS A 420 -5.37 -128.53 -1.39
N LEU A 421 -6.49 -129.23 -1.17
CA LEU A 421 -7.85 -128.65 -1.11
C LEU A 421 -7.95 -127.39 -0.23
N HIS A 422 -7.40 -127.44 0.98
CA HIS A 422 -7.42 -126.30 1.90
C HIS A 422 -6.74 -125.04 1.31
N GLY A 423 -5.60 -125.21 0.61
CA GLY A 423 -4.93 -124.09 -0.04
C GLY A 423 -5.68 -123.56 -1.27
N VAL A 424 -6.51 -124.40 -1.91
CA VAL A 424 -7.40 -123.95 -2.99
C VAL A 424 -8.56 -123.13 -2.42
N ASP A 425 -9.15 -123.57 -1.30
CA ASP A 425 -10.21 -122.82 -0.61
C ASP A 425 -9.71 -121.45 -0.13
N ASP A 426 -8.47 -121.39 0.40
CA ASP A 426 -7.82 -120.13 0.76
C ASP A 426 -7.61 -119.22 -0.47
N LEU A 427 -7.18 -119.77 -1.61
CA LEU A 427 -7.02 -119.01 -2.86
C LEU A 427 -8.36 -118.49 -3.39
N LEU A 428 -9.45 -119.26 -3.28
CA LEU A 428 -10.80 -118.82 -3.64
C LEU A 428 -11.30 -117.71 -2.73
N GLN A 429 -11.01 -117.77 -1.43
CA GLN A 429 -11.33 -116.69 -0.50
C GLN A 429 -10.54 -115.42 -0.83
N ILE A 430 -9.24 -115.54 -1.14
CA ILE A 430 -8.41 -114.42 -1.59
C ILE A 430 -8.96 -113.83 -2.90
N HIS A 431 -9.42 -114.66 -3.83
CA HIS A 431 -10.03 -114.21 -5.07
C HIS A 431 -11.33 -113.45 -4.84
N ALA A 432 -12.21 -113.92 -3.96
CA ALA A 432 -13.43 -113.20 -3.61
C ALA A 432 -13.15 -111.83 -2.97
N LEU A 433 -12.07 -111.72 -2.18
CA LEU A 433 -11.60 -110.43 -1.64
C LEU A 433 -11.08 -109.52 -2.75
N VAL A 434 -10.34 -110.05 -3.73
CA VAL A 434 -9.90 -109.29 -4.92
C VAL A 434 -11.09 -108.74 -5.70
N GLU A 435 -12.12 -109.55 -5.95
CA GLU A 435 -13.33 -109.10 -6.66
C GLU A 435 -14.05 -107.98 -5.90
N ALA A 436 -14.13 -108.09 -4.58
CA ALA A 436 -14.69 -107.03 -3.73
C ALA A 436 -13.87 -105.74 -3.79
N ASP A 437 -12.54 -105.84 -3.70
CA ASP A 437 -11.63 -104.69 -3.82
C ASP A 437 -11.77 -104.00 -5.20
N ILE A 438 -11.89 -104.78 -6.28
CA ILE A 438 -12.12 -104.27 -7.64
C ILE A 438 -13.45 -103.53 -7.74
N ALA A 439 -14.53 -104.07 -7.16
CA ALA A 439 -15.83 -103.41 -7.17
C ALA A 439 -15.79 -102.04 -6.47
N VAL A 440 -15.10 -101.93 -5.33
CA VAL A 440 -14.94 -100.66 -4.60
C VAL A 440 -14.10 -99.66 -5.41
N GLN A 441 -12.99 -100.11 -6.02
CA GLN A 441 -12.16 -99.20 -6.82
C GLN A 441 -12.83 -98.77 -8.14
N ALA A 442 -13.72 -99.57 -8.72
CA ALA A 442 -14.46 -99.18 -9.92
C ALA A 442 -15.31 -97.92 -9.69
N GLU A 443 -15.90 -97.76 -8.51
CA GLU A 443 -16.61 -96.54 -8.12
C GLU A 443 -15.66 -95.35 -8.00
N ARG A 444 -14.47 -95.55 -7.42
CA ARG A 444 -13.44 -94.51 -7.29
C ARG A 444 -12.89 -94.07 -8.64
N VAL A 445 -12.63 -95.00 -9.56
CA VAL A 445 -12.21 -94.72 -10.95
C VAL A 445 -13.27 -93.88 -11.66
N LYS A 446 -14.55 -94.21 -11.50
CA LYS A 446 -15.64 -93.44 -12.08
C LYS A 446 -15.68 -92.01 -11.53
N ALA A 447 -15.60 -91.86 -10.21
CA ALA A 447 -15.59 -90.54 -9.57
C ALA A 447 -14.41 -89.66 -10.03
N ILE A 448 -13.21 -90.24 -10.16
CA ILE A 448 -12.02 -89.53 -10.64
C ILE A 448 -12.14 -89.21 -12.13
N SER A 449 -12.70 -90.11 -12.94
CA SER A 449 -12.94 -89.86 -14.36
C SER A 449 -13.92 -88.71 -14.56
N ASP A 450 -15.01 -88.67 -13.81
CA ASP A 450 -16.01 -87.59 -13.86
C ASP A 450 -15.37 -86.25 -13.44
N ALA A 451 -14.54 -86.25 -12.39
CA ALA A 451 -13.82 -85.05 -11.94
C ALA A 451 -12.75 -84.58 -12.94
N ALA A 452 -12.01 -85.51 -13.55
CA ALA A 452 -10.99 -85.21 -14.57
C ALA A 452 -11.61 -84.67 -15.86
N GLN A 453 -12.84 -85.08 -16.19
CA GLN A 453 -13.55 -84.63 -17.38
C GLN A 453 -13.79 -83.11 -17.37
N HIS A 454 -13.98 -82.50 -16.20
CA HIS A 454 -14.09 -81.05 -16.04
C HIS A 454 -12.85 -80.30 -16.54
N PHE A 455 -11.66 -80.87 -16.36
CA PHE A 455 -10.40 -80.31 -16.84
C PHE A 455 -10.10 -80.66 -18.32
N ALA A 456 -10.80 -81.64 -18.88
CA ALA A 456 -10.58 -82.14 -20.24
C ALA A 456 -11.46 -81.48 -21.31
N THR A 457 -12.58 -80.85 -20.92
CA THR A 457 -13.44 -80.08 -21.83
C THR A 457 -12.92 -78.66 -22.05
N PRO A 458 -12.46 -78.31 -23.27
CA PRO A 458 -12.00 -76.95 -23.54
C PRO A 458 -13.22 -76.03 -23.65
N GLY A 459 -13.44 -75.17 -22.65
CA GLY A 459 -14.49 -74.15 -22.73
C GLY A 459 -15.05 -73.59 -21.41
N GLU A 460 -14.82 -74.21 -20.26
CA GLU A 460 -15.36 -73.70 -18.98
C GLU A 460 -14.30 -73.47 -17.87
N GLY A 461 -13.06 -73.93 -18.06
CA GLY A 461 -11.91 -73.56 -17.22
C GLY A 461 -10.98 -72.65 -18.01
N ALA A 462 -10.68 -71.47 -17.46
CA ALA A 462 -9.78 -70.50 -18.06
C ALA A 462 -8.47 -71.16 -18.54
N ASP A 463 -8.08 -70.87 -19.78
CA ASP A 463 -6.74 -71.14 -20.33
C ASP A 463 -5.68 -70.55 -19.35
N PRO A 464 -4.54 -71.24 -19.13
CA PRO A 464 -3.56 -70.90 -18.11
C PRO A 464 -2.94 -69.50 -18.25
#